data_AF-A0A561WB90-F1
#
_entry.id   AF-A0A561WB90-F1
#
_cell.length_a   1.000
_cell.length_b   1.000
_cell.length_c   1.000
_cell.angle_alpha   90.00
_cell.angle_beta   90.00
_cell.angle_gamma   90.00
#
_symmetry.space_group_name_H-M   'P 1'
#
loop_
_entity.id
_entity.type
_entity.pdbx_description
1 polymer ?
#
loop_
_entity_poly.entity_id
_entity_poly.type
_entity_poly.pdbx_seq_one_letter_code
_entity_poly.pdbx_strand_id
1 'polypeptide(L)'
;MAASQDRLDAYRRMRDFARTPEPSGAVTVGGARRFVVQRHRARRLHYDFRLEIGGVLVSWAVPKGPTLDPGVRRAAYHVEDHPLAYFDFEGVIPAGQYGGGDVIVWDAGTWQPRPARRGQDTDPARAVQAGELHLDLHGEKLRGRFALVRTGDGRAGRESWLLIHKRDEHAAPGWDAEQHPLSVLSGRTNEQVAAQPERMWRSDRPAERAAVTLRHPAASPGELAALDALGAGGTWEIFGRRLRVTNLDKVLFPGEPPLTKREFLHYTARVAPVVTPYLAGRALNMHRYPNGAGTRGFWHKELPEHAPDWLPRWTNPAADPGETRTYLVVDEPAALIWAANFGALEWHPWTSPVDAPHQPTYALVDIDPGTTTSWDDVLTLARLHRTAFEHLGVTARAKVTGRRGIQIWVPVAPGLGFDDTRAWVRDLSRSIGAVVPELVSWKWQKNERGGLARLDYTQNAINRTLVAPYSPRPAPDAPVSAPIDWAELDDPALRPDGFPLRSVLRRLDERGDLFRDVLDHPQKLPPLT
;
A
#
# COMPACT_ATOMS: atom_id res chain seq x y z
N MET A 1 38.18 4.08 -25.42
CA MET A 1 36.77 4.09 -24.97
C MET A 1 36.77 3.94 -23.47
N ALA A 2 36.63 5.05 -22.73
CA ALA A 2 36.57 5.01 -21.27
C ALA A 2 35.17 4.55 -20.85
N ALA A 3 35.09 3.58 -19.94
CA ALA A 3 33.84 3.07 -19.40
C ALA A 3 33.01 4.20 -18.78
N SER A 4 31.72 4.28 -19.12
CA SER A 4 30.78 5.23 -18.51
C SER A 4 30.70 4.96 -17.01
N GLN A 5 31.07 5.95 -16.20
CA GLN A 5 30.79 5.94 -14.76
C GLN A 5 29.29 5.76 -14.55
N ASP A 6 28.93 4.73 -13.79
CA ASP A 6 27.57 4.38 -13.44
C ASP A 6 26.98 5.48 -12.54
N ARG A 7 26.02 6.26 -13.05
CA ARG A 7 25.44 7.39 -12.31
C ARG A 7 24.66 6.98 -11.07
N LEU A 8 24.26 5.71 -10.99
CA LEU A 8 23.63 5.15 -9.81
C LEU A 8 24.66 4.61 -8.79
N ASP A 9 25.96 4.79 -9.00
CA ASP A 9 27.02 4.26 -8.13
C ASP A 9 26.86 4.66 -6.65
N ALA A 10 26.52 5.92 -6.37
CA ALA A 10 26.29 6.38 -5.01
C ALA A 10 25.00 5.77 -4.42
N TYR A 11 23.94 5.67 -5.24
CA TYR A 11 22.69 4.97 -4.92
C TYR A 11 22.95 3.49 -4.61
N ARG A 12 23.87 2.85 -5.35
CA ARG A 12 24.26 1.44 -5.23
C ARG A 12 25.17 1.19 -4.03
N ARG A 13 26.14 2.07 -3.76
CA ARG A 13 27.06 1.94 -2.62
C ARG A 13 26.40 2.10 -1.25
N MET A 14 25.26 2.76 -1.19
CA MET A 14 24.47 2.87 0.05
C MET A 14 23.66 1.60 0.38
N ARG A 15 23.75 0.52 -0.44
CA ARG A 15 22.98 -0.72 -0.29
C ARG A 15 23.84 -1.97 -0.47
N ASP A 16 23.46 -3.05 0.20
CA ASP A 16 24.06 -4.38 0.07
C ASP A 16 23.16 -5.32 -0.73
N PHE A 17 23.43 -5.45 -2.03
CA PHE A 17 22.64 -6.24 -2.98
C PHE A 17 22.74 -7.76 -2.80
N ALA A 18 23.65 -8.25 -1.96
CA ALA A 18 23.66 -9.66 -1.57
C ALA A 18 22.59 -9.97 -0.50
N ARG A 19 22.00 -8.93 0.11
CA ARG A 19 20.99 -9.03 1.18
C ARG A 19 19.67 -8.35 0.85
N THR A 20 19.55 -7.67 -0.29
CA THR A 20 18.33 -6.99 -0.74
C THR A 20 17.86 -7.49 -2.12
N PRO A 21 16.55 -7.75 -2.35
CA PRO A 21 16.01 -8.15 -3.65
C PRO A 21 15.86 -6.95 -4.62
N GLU A 22 16.75 -5.95 -4.54
CA GLU A 22 16.72 -4.72 -5.33
C GLU A 22 17.42 -4.88 -6.70
N PRO A 23 16.74 -4.63 -7.86
CA PRO A 23 17.44 -4.34 -9.11
C PRO A 23 18.28 -3.07 -8.99
N SER A 24 19.43 -3.08 -9.66
CA SER A 24 20.40 -1.97 -9.70
C SER A 24 19.90 -0.72 -10.43
N GLY A 25 18.73 -0.80 -11.09
CA GLY A 25 18.17 0.22 -11.98
C GLY A 25 18.86 0.23 -13.35
N ALA A 26 18.07 0.34 -14.43
CA ALA A 26 18.61 0.54 -15.78
C ALA A 26 18.51 2.02 -16.19
N VAL A 27 19.56 2.54 -16.82
CA VAL A 27 19.53 3.86 -17.46
C VAL A 27 18.73 3.74 -18.76
N THR A 28 17.52 4.29 -18.81
CA THR A 28 16.72 4.37 -20.04
C THR A 28 17.06 5.65 -20.81
N VAL A 29 17.54 5.54 -22.04
CA VAL A 29 17.86 6.69 -22.90
C VAL A 29 16.71 6.90 -23.88
N GLY A 30 16.09 8.10 -23.90
CA GLY A 30 15.11 8.48 -24.93
C GLY A 30 13.73 8.99 -24.47
N GLY A 31 13.54 9.41 -23.21
CA GLY A 31 12.29 9.98 -22.72
C GLY A 31 12.06 11.45 -23.08
N ALA A 32 10.81 11.91 -22.94
CA ALA A 32 10.49 13.33 -22.93
C ALA A 32 11.31 14.01 -21.83
N ARG A 33 11.94 15.15 -22.11
CA ARG A 33 12.70 15.93 -21.11
C ARG A 33 11.73 16.50 -20.08
N ARG A 34 11.44 15.71 -19.06
CA ARG A 34 10.49 16.04 -17.99
C ARG A 34 11.21 16.64 -16.79
N PHE A 35 10.50 17.50 -16.07
CA PHE A 35 10.93 17.95 -14.75
C PHE A 35 9.80 17.78 -13.75
N VAL A 36 10.18 17.62 -12.51
CA VAL A 36 9.26 17.60 -11.38
C VAL A 36 9.83 18.42 -10.24
N VAL A 37 8.96 19.10 -9.52
CA VAL A 37 9.28 19.74 -8.26
C VAL A 37 8.41 19.11 -7.19
N GLN A 38 9.02 18.43 -6.23
CA GLN A 38 8.32 17.81 -5.11
C GLN A 38 8.41 18.69 -3.87
N ARG A 39 7.28 19.03 -3.25
CA ARG A 39 7.26 19.73 -1.97
C ARG A 39 7.27 18.71 -0.84
N HIS A 40 8.34 18.72 -0.05
CA HIS A 40 8.66 17.67 0.90
C HIS A 40 8.77 18.23 2.32
N ARG A 41 7.84 17.81 3.21
CA ARG A 41 7.89 18.12 4.64
C ARG A 41 8.57 16.97 5.40
N ALA A 42 9.90 16.95 5.31
CA ALA A 42 10.74 16.09 6.14
C ALA A 42 10.97 16.71 7.53
N ARG A 43 12.20 16.60 8.08
CA ARG A 43 12.60 17.38 9.27
C ARG A 43 12.41 18.90 9.09
N ARG A 44 12.53 19.38 7.85
CA ARG A 44 12.24 20.76 7.43
C ARG A 44 11.59 20.71 6.06
N LEU A 45 10.72 21.68 5.79
CA LEU A 45 10.16 21.89 4.45
C LEU A 45 11.30 22.23 3.47
N HIS A 46 11.27 21.58 2.31
CA HIS A 46 12.09 21.91 1.15
C HIS A 46 11.38 21.47 -0.12
N TYR A 47 11.92 21.90 -1.26
CA TYR A 47 11.40 21.55 -2.57
C TYR A 47 12.49 20.83 -3.35
N ASP A 48 12.26 19.59 -3.72
CA ASP A 48 13.18 18.83 -4.56
C ASP A 48 12.92 19.17 -6.02
N PHE A 49 13.80 19.97 -6.62
CA PHE A 49 13.79 20.30 -8.04
C PHE A 49 14.55 19.22 -8.81
N ARG A 50 13.88 18.53 -9.75
CA ARG A 50 14.42 17.34 -10.41
C ARG A 50 14.26 17.40 -11.92
N LEU A 51 15.31 17.04 -12.64
CA LEU A 51 15.33 16.99 -14.11
C LEU A 51 15.61 15.56 -14.59
N GLU A 52 14.81 15.07 -15.54
CA GLU A 52 15.10 13.82 -16.25
C GLU A 52 16.31 14.02 -17.17
N ILE A 53 17.48 13.50 -16.77
CA ILE A 53 18.75 13.60 -17.50
C ILE A 53 19.42 12.23 -17.54
N GLY A 54 19.58 11.66 -18.73
CA GLY A 54 20.30 10.40 -18.90
C GLY A 54 19.68 9.25 -18.11
N GLY A 55 18.35 9.12 -18.15
CA GLY A 55 17.60 7.99 -17.56
C GLY A 55 17.40 8.03 -16.04
N VAL A 56 17.77 9.13 -15.39
CA VAL A 56 17.58 9.35 -13.94
C VAL A 56 17.04 10.76 -13.68
N LEU A 57 16.59 11.00 -12.45
CA LEU A 57 16.20 12.31 -11.94
C LEU A 57 17.40 12.96 -11.23
N VAL A 58 18.10 13.84 -11.93
CA VAL A 58 19.15 14.67 -11.34
C VAL A 58 18.49 15.74 -10.47
N SER A 59 18.90 15.82 -9.21
CA SER A 59 18.06 16.36 -8.14
C SER A 59 18.76 17.42 -7.29
N TRP A 60 18.03 18.50 -6.98
CA TRP A 60 18.47 19.54 -6.07
C TRP A 60 17.43 19.84 -5.00
N ALA A 61 17.83 19.84 -3.74
CA ALA A 61 16.99 20.32 -2.65
C ALA A 61 17.06 21.85 -2.59
N VAL A 62 15.90 22.51 -2.70
CA VAL A 62 15.72 23.97 -2.67
C VAL A 62 14.92 24.36 -1.41
N PRO A 63 15.56 24.75 -0.29
CA PRO A 63 14.88 24.88 0.99
C PRO A 63 13.74 25.90 1.02
N LYS A 64 13.87 27.01 0.28
CA LYS A 64 12.84 28.06 0.19
C LYS A 64 11.99 27.97 -1.08
N GLY A 65 12.04 26.84 -1.78
CA GLY A 65 11.35 26.65 -3.06
C GLY A 65 11.98 27.40 -4.24
N PRO A 66 11.69 26.97 -5.48
CA PRO A 66 11.92 27.77 -6.69
C PRO A 66 11.19 29.12 -6.62
N THR A 67 11.46 30.04 -7.55
CA THR A 67 10.74 31.32 -7.62
C THR A 67 10.67 31.82 -9.05
N LEU A 68 9.60 32.54 -9.39
CA LEU A 68 9.49 33.31 -10.63
C LEU A 68 9.97 34.77 -10.49
N ASP A 69 10.41 35.19 -9.29
CA ASP A 69 10.99 36.52 -9.10
C ASP A 69 12.45 36.55 -9.59
N PRO A 70 12.77 37.28 -10.68
CA PRO A 70 14.13 37.33 -11.22
C PRO A 70 15.12 38.09 -10.32
N GLY A 71 14.63 38.84 -9.33
CA GLY A 71 15.45 39.54 -8.32
C GLY A 71 15.92 38.62 -7.19
N VAL A 72 15.36 37.41 -7.07
CA VAL A 72 15.66 36.48 -5.99
C VAL A 72 16.53 35.32 -6.47
N ARG A 73 17.61 35.03 -5.73
CA ARG A 73 18.46 33.86 -5.96
C ARG A 73 18.11 32.78 -4.93
N ARG A 74 17.78 31.57 -5.37
CA ARG A 74 17.43 30.47 -4.45
C ARG A 74 18.62 29.53 -4.29
N ALA A 75 19.01 29.27 -3.04
CA ALA A 75 20.01 28.25 -2.75
C ALA A 75 19.44 26.86 -3.09
N ALA A 76 20.24 26.08 -3.80
CA ALA A 76 19.96 24.71 -4.20
C ALA A 76 21.15 23.83 -3.78
N TYR A 77 20.88 22.60 -3.36
CA TYR A 77 21.92 21.66 -2.96
C TYR A 77 21.75 20.40 -3.77
N HIS A 78 22.79 20.01 -4.52
CA HIS A 78 22.75 18.78 -5.28
C HIS A 78 22.66 17.60 -4.31
N VAL A 79 21.67 16.73 -4.53
CA VAL A 79 21.44 15.50 -3.77
C VAL A 79 21.58 14.30 -4.70
N GLU A 80 21.57 13.11 -4.14
CA GLU A 80 21.63 11.88 -4.93
C GLU A 80 20.58 11.82 -6.05
N ASP A 81 20.97 11.25 -7.19
CA ASP A 81 20.05 11.01 -8.30
C ASP A 81 18.93 10.05 -7.86
N HIS A 82 17.72 10.30 -8.35
CA HIS A 82 16.55 9.48 -8.05
C HIS A 82 16.11 8.67 -9.28
N PRO A 83 15.48 7.51 -9.09
CA PRO A 83 14.92 6.73 -10.19
C PRO A 83 13.73 7.46 -10.84
N LEU A 84 13.51 7.25 -12.14
CA LEU A 84 12.37 7.83 -12.86
C LEU A 84 11.01 7.43 -12.26
N ALA A 85 10.92 6.26 -11.63
CA ALA A 85 9.70 5.81 -10.93
C ALA A 85 9.28 6.73 -9.77
N TYR A 86 10.20 7.57 -9.27
CA TYR A 86 9.91 8.55 -8.22
C TYR A 86 9.27 9.83 -8.75
N PHE A 87 9.22 10.02 -10.07
CA PHE A 87 8.76 11.25 -10.71
C PHE A 87 7.34 11.63 -10.28
N ASP A 88 6.40 10.69 -10.38
CA ASP A 88 4.99 10.89 -10.01
C ASP A 88 4.70 10.48 -8.55
N PHE A 89 5.71 10.43 -7.68
CA PHE A 89 5.49 10.04 -6.29
C PHE A 89 4.88 11.19 -5.47
N GLU A 90 3.70 10.90 -4.92
CA GLU A 90 3.00 11.66 -3.89
C GLU A 90 2.53 10.69 -2.81
N GLY A 91 2.78 11.03 -1.55
CA GLY A 91 2.52 10.11 -0.43
C GLY A 91 3.38 10.40 0.80
N VAL A 92 3.60 9.37 1.61
CA VAL A 92 4.40 9.44 2.83
C VAL A 92 5.62 8.53 2.75
N ILE A 93 6.77 9.03 3.19
CA ILE A 93 7.96 8.24 3.49
C ILE A 93 7.97 7.98 5.01
N PRO A 94 8.03 6.71 5.47
CA PRO A 94 7.94 6.39 6.89
C PRO A 94 8.99 7.10 7.75
N ALA A 95 8.61 7.39 9.01
CA ALA A 95 9.54 7.95 9.99
C ALA A 95 10.73 7.01 10.22
N GLY A 96 11.92 7.60 10.39
CA GLY A 96 13.17 6.84 10.55
C GLY A 96 13.81 6.36 9.24
N GLN A 97 13.10 6.41 8.11
CA GLN A 97 13.70 6.23 6.79
C GLN A 97 14.39 7.51 6.32
N TYR A 98 15.35 7.36 5.40
CA TYR A 98 16.01 8.49 4.77
C TYR A 98 14.97 9.32 4.00
N GLY A 99 14.89 10.61 4.30
CA GLY A 99 13.84 11.48 3.76
C GLY A 99 12.44 11.26 4.36
N GLY A 100 12.30 10.70 5.56
CA GLY A 100 10.99 10.53 6.20
C GLY A 100 10.18 11.84 6.29
N GLY A 101 8.91 11.79 5.89
CA GLY A 101 8.05 12.96 5.72
C GLY A 101 6.97 12.75 4.65
N ASP A 102 6.11 13.75 4.46
CA ASP A 102 5.12 13.74 3.38
C ASP A 102 5.61 14.53 2.16
N VAL A 103 5.22 14.04 0.99
CA VAL A 103 5.67 14.53 -0.32
C VAL A 103 4.47 14.72 -1.23
N ILE A 104 4.40 15.87 -1.90
CA ILE A 104 3.45 16.10 -3.00
C ILE A 104 4.20 16.51 -4.26
N VAL A 105 3.60 16.23 -5.43
CA VAL A 105 4.11 16.74 -6.71
C VAL A 105 3.63 18.18 -6.89
N TRP A 106 4.47 19.11 -6.45
CA TRP A 106 4.14 20.53 -6.40
C TRP A 106 4.14 21.19 -7.78
N ASP A 107 5.00 20.77 -8.70
CA ASP A 107 4.93 21.17 -10.11
C ASP A 107 5.50 20.06 -10.98
N ALA A 108 5.04 19.97 -12.22
CA ALA A 108 5.53 19.01 -13.19
C ALA A 108 5.35 19.57 -14.60
N GLY A 109 6.21 19.12 -15.52
CA GLY A 109 6.11 19.52 -16.91
C GLY A 109 7.29 19.05 -17.75
N THR A 110 7.54 19.78 -18.82
CA THR A 110 8.69 19.54 -19.71
C THR A 110 9.70 20.67 -19.62
N TRP A 111 10.93 20.40 -20.03
CA TRP A 111 11.98 21.41 -20.05
C TRP A 111 12.89 21.24 -21.26
N GLN A 112 13.57 22.32 -21.62
CA GLN A 112 14.50 22.34 -22.76
C GLN A 112 15.82 22.98 -22.33
N PRO A 113 16.98 22.34 -22.56
CA PRO A 113 18.26 22.97 -22.30
C PRO A 113 18.46 24.15 -23.25
N ARG A 114 19.07 25.22 -22.73
CA ARG A 114 19.43 26.41 -23.49
C ARG A 114 20.94 26.62 -23.38
N PRO A 115 21.60 27.08 -24.45
CA PRO A 115 23.00 27.41 -24.37
C PRO A 115 23.18 28.67 -23.51
N ALA A 116 24.17 28.68 -22.60
CA ALA A 116 24.49 29.89 -21.84
C ALA A 116 25.12 30.96 -22.75
N ARG A 117 25.79 30.53 -23.83
CA ARG A 117 26.38 31.39 -24.87
C ARG A 117 26.14 30.82 -26.27
N ARG A 118 26.03 31.68 -27.28
CA ARG A 118 25.82 31.25 -28.67
C ARG A 118 26.90 30.25 -29.10
N GLY A 119 26.48 29.09 -29.61
CA GLY A 119 27.39 28.01 -30.06
C GLY A 119 27.86 27.04 -28.98
N GLN A 120 27.43 27.21 -27.72
CA GLN A 120 27.74 26.25 -26.65
C GLN A 120 26.91 24.97 -26.80
N ASP A 121 27.52 23.83 -26.47
CA ASP A 121 26.84 22.54 -26.34
C ASP A 121 25.71 22.62 -25.31
N THR A 122 24.58 21.99 -25.62
CA THR A 122 23.37 21.95 -24.78
C THR A 122 23.12 20.56 -24.20
N ASP A 123 24.08 19.63 -24.29
CA ASP A 123 24.03 18.36 -23.56
C ASP A 123 23.86 18.63 -22.05
N PRO A 124 22.73 18.24 -21.45
CA PRO A 124 22.45 18.63 -20.08
C PRO A 124 23.35 17.96 -19.05
N ALA A 125 23.81 16.74 -19.33
CA ALA A 125 24.68 16.03 -18.41
C ALA A 125 26.04 16.70 -18.32
N ARG A 126 26.61 17.10 -19.46
CA ARG A 126 27.84 17.88 -19.52
C ARG A 126 27.66 19.26 -18.87
N ALA A 127 26.52 19.91 -19.07
CA ALA A 127 26.22 21.20 -18.45
C ALA A 127 26.17 21.11 -16.91
N VAL A 128 25.52 20.09 -16.35
CA VAL A 128 25.53 19.82 -14.90
C VAL A 128 26.95 19.52 -14.40
N GLN A 129 27.71 18.69 -15.12
CA GLN A 129 29.10 18.41 -14.77
C GLN A 129 29.96 19.68 -14.80
N ALA A 130 29.76 20.54 -15.79
CA ALA A 130 30.46 21.83 -15.93
C ALA A 130 30.05 22.86 -14.86
N GLY A 131 28.91 22.66 -14.18
CA GLY A 131 28.46 23.53 -13.10
C GLY A 131 27.54 24.66 -13.53
N GLU A 132 27.07 24.64 -14.78
CA GLU A 132 26.19 25.67 -15.32
C GLU A 132 25.20 25.05 -16.31
N LEU A 133 23.92 25.06 -15.97
CA LEU A 133 22.83 24.58 -16.81
C LEU A 133 21.79 25.69 -16.97
N HIS A 134 21.52 26.11 -18.20
CA HIS A 134 20.40 27.00 -18.52
C HIS A 134 19.31 26.18 -19.19
N LEU A 135 18.06 26.48 -18.88
CA LEU A 135 16.92 25.73 -19.37
C LEU A 135 15.66 26.59 -19.42
N ASP A 136 14.75 26.27 -20.33
CA ASP A 136 13.39 26.81 -20.33
C ASP A 136 12.46 25.74 -19.72
N LEU A 137 11.64 26.12 -18.74
CA LEU A 137 10.64 25.27 -18.08
C LEU A 137 9.25 25.51 -18.67
N HIS A 138 8.50 24.43 -18.82
CA HIS A 138 7.11 24.41 -19.25
C HIS A 138 6.29 23.54 -18.29
N GLY A 139 6.10 24.01 -17.05
CA GLY A 139 5.24 23.38 -16.06
C GLY A 139 3.94 24.14 -15.80
N GLU A 140 3.17 23.67 -14.83
CA GLU A 140 1.93 24.33 -14.43
C GLU A 140 2.21 25.61 -13.62
N LYS A 141 3.20 25.54 -12.72
CA LYS A 141 3.58 26.69 -11.86
C LYS A 141 4.84 27.39 -12.34
N LEU A 142 5.86 26.65 -12.74
CA LEU A 142 7.13 27.20 -13.21
C LEU A 142 7.15 27.22 -14.74
N ARG A 143 7.19 28.42 -15.30
CA ARG A 143 7.35 28.67 -16.73
C ARG A 143 8.43 29.72 -16.94
N GLY A 144 9.17 29.63 -18.04
CA GLY A 144 10.22 30.59 -18.39
C GLY A 144 11.63 30.04 -18.24
N ARG A 145 12.61 30.94 -18.34
CA ARG A 145 14.04 30.61 -18.42
C ARG A 145 14.69 30.60 -17.06
N PHE A 146 15.30 29.48 -16.73
CA PHE A 146 16.04 29.26 -15.49
C PHE A 146 17.52 28.99 -15.74
N ALA A 147 18.33 29.19 -14.71
CA ALA A 147 19.70 28.73 -14.64
C ALA A 147 20.00 28.09 -13.29
N LEU A 148 20.72 26.97 -13.33
CA LEU A 148 21.39 26.33 -12.22
C LEU A 148 22.89 26.60 -12.34
N VAL A 149 23.47 27.24 -11.33
CA VAL A 149 24.90 27.59 -11.32
C VAL A 149 25.54 27.09 -10.03
N ARG A 150 26.59 26.28 -10.15
CA ARG A 150 27.38 25.77 -9.02
C ARG A 150 28.24 26.90 -8.45
N THR A 151 28.16 27.09 -7.14
CA THR A 151 28.86 28.16 -6.42
C THR A 151 30.02 27.66 -5.54
N GLY A 152 30.19 26.33 -5.44
CA GLY A 152 31.30 25.68 -4.72
C GLY A 152 30.85 24.47 -3.92
N ASP A 153 31.70 24.01 -3.01
CA ASP A 153 31.36 22.95 -2.06
C ASP A 153 30.48 23.51 -0.93
N GLY A 154 29.26 22.98 -0.79
CA GLY A 154 28.33 23.37 0.26
C GLY A 154 28.64 22.72 1.62
N ARG A 155 27.80 23.01 2.62
CA ARG A 155 27.92 22.37 3.95
C ARG A 155 27.63 20.86 3.85
N ALA A 156 28.36 20.07 4.65
CA ALA A 156 28.21 18.61 4.74
C ALA A 156 28.53 17.83 3.44
N GLY A 157 29.46 18.33 2.61
CA GLY A 157 29.98 17.58 1.45
C GLY A 157 29.04 17.52 0.24
N ARG A 158 28.03 18.38 0.18
CA ARG A 158 27.09 18.50 -0.96
C ARG A 158 27.45 19.71 -1.80
N GLU A 159 27.44 19.59 -3.13
CA GLU A 159 27.68 20.73 -4.01
C GLU A 159 26.61 21.82 -3.80
N SER A 160 27.04 23.07 -3.65
CA SER A 160 26.15 24.23 -3.52
C SER A 160 25.88 24.83 -4.90
N TRP A 161 24.61 25.07 -5.17
CA TRP A 161 24.09 25.61 -6.41
C TRP A 161 23.16 26.81 -6.15
N LEU A 162 22.98 27.64 -7.16
CA LEU A 162 21.95 28.67 -7.21
C LEU A 162 20.96 28.34 -8.31
N LEU A 163 19.67 28.30 -7.95
CA LEU A 163 18.55 28.30 -8.88
C LEU A 163 18.08 29.73 -9.10
N ILE A 164 18.01 30.11 -10.36
CA ILE A 164 17.80 31.49 -10.82
C ILE A 164 16.71 31.49 -11.88
N HIS A 165 15.66 32.29 -11.70
CA HIS A 165 14.79 32.69 -12.81
C HIS A 165 15.39 33.89 -13.54
N LYS A 166 15.39 33.87 -14.88
CA LYS A 166 15.83 35.00 -15.69
C LYS A 166 14.67 35.98 -15.87
N ARG A 167 14.99 37.20 -16.29
CA ARG A 167 13.97 38.18 -16.64
C ARG A 167 13.45 37.85 -18.04
N ASP A 168 12.20 37.39 -18.10
CA ASP A 168 11.47 37.06 -19.33
C ASP A 168 9.97 37.38 -19.16
N GLU A 169 9.13 36.88 -20.07
CA GLU A 169 7.67 37.11 -20.07
C GLU A 169 6.92 36.45 -18.90
N HIS A 170 7.54 35.48 -18.21
CA HIS A 170 6.96 34.77 -17.08
C HIS A 170 7.44 35.31 -15.72
N ALA A 171 8.28 36.35 -15.71
CA ALA A 171 8.81 36.96 -14.50
C ALA A 171 7.70 37.56 -13.62
N ALA A 172 7.65 37.15 -12.36
CA ALA A 172 6.67 37.62 -11.38
C ALA A 172 7.39 38.14 -10.12
N PRO A 173 7.60 39.46 -9.97
CA PRO A 173 8.18 40.04 -8.76
C PRO A 173 7.35 39.72 -7.52
N GLY A 174 8.00 39.37 -6.41
CA GLY A 174 7.34 39.00 -5.16
C GLY A 174 6.75 37.58 -5.13
N TRP A 175 6.97 36.78 -6.17
CA TRP A 175 6.43 35.42 -6.26
C TRP A 175 7.03 34.50 -5.18
N ASP A 176 6.15 33.74 -4.52
CA ASP A 176 6.50 32.83 -3.42
C ASP A 176 5.89 31.44 -3.59
N ALA A 177 6.71 30.40 -3.41
CA ALA A 177 6.32 29.01 -3.61
C ALA A 177 5.26 28.55 -2.60
N GLU A 178 5.25 29.13 -1.40
CA GLU A 178 4.30 28.78 -0.35
C GLU A 178 2.86 29.24 -0.64
N GLN A 179 2.67 30.22 -1.53
CA GLN A 179 1.35 30.67 -1.97
C GLN A 179 0.67 29.66 -2.92
N HIS A 180 1.37 28.60 -3.32
CA HIS A 180 0.88 27.58 -4.24
C HIS A 180 0.95 26.17 -3.61
N PRO A 181 0.26 25.89 -2.48
CA PRO A 181 0.49 24.68 -1.68
C PRO A 181 -0.07 23.37 -2.27
N LEU A 182 -0.86 23.45 -3.34
CA LEU A 182 -1.57 22.30 -3.91
C LEU A 182 -0.69 21.46 -4.85
N SER A 183 -0.88 20.15 -4.86
CA SER A 183 -0.31 19.25 -5.87
C SER A 183 -0.90 19.49 -7.25
N VAL A 184 -0.08 19.39 -8.31
CA VAL A 184 -0.56 19.42 -9.70
C VAL A 184 -1.12 18.07 -10.15
N LEU A 185 -0.84 16.99 -9.41
CA LEU A 185 -1.37 15.66 -9.71
C LEU A 185 -2.73 15.43 -9.03
N SER A 186 -2.82 15.71 -7.73
CA SER A 186 -4.02 15.37 -6.94
C SER A 186 -4.87 16.58 -6.54
N GLY A 187 -4.35 17.81 -6.67
CA GLY A 187 -4.98 18.99 -6.11
C GLY A 187 -4.95 19.06 -4.57
N ARG A 188 -4.22 18.18 -3.89
CA ARG A 188 -4.18 18.10 -2.42
C ARG A 188 -3.00 18.86 -1.83
N THR A 189 -3.12 19.28 -0.57
CA THR A 189 -1.99 19.77 0.23
C THR A 189 -1.22 18.61 0.86
N ASN A 190 0.01 18.91 1.28
CA ASN A 190 0.80 18.03 2.12
C ASN A 190 0.06 17.58 3.42
N GLU A 191 -0.70 18.46 4.09
CA GLU A 191 -1.51 18.08 5.27
C GLU A 191 -2.55 17.02 4.93
N GLN A 192 -3.25 17.19 3.81
CA GLN A 192 -4.24 16.23 3.36
C GLN A 192 -3.60 14.90 2.98
N VAL A 193 -2.45 14.92 2.29
CA VAL A 193 -1.71 13.70 1.92
C VAL A 193 -1.18 12.97 3.16
N ALA A 194 -0.67 13.70 4.16
CA ALA A 194 -0.21 13.09 5.41
C ALA A 194 -1.37 12.44 6.20
N ALA A 195 -2.55 13.06 6.22
CA ALA A 195 -3.71 12.54 6.94
C ALA A 195 -4.31 11.29 6.27
N GLN A 196 -4.30 11.22 4.93
CA GLN A 196 -4.82 10.08 4.18
C GLN A 196 -3.93 9.77 2.97
N PRO A 197 -2.75 9.16 3.19
CA PRO A 197 -1.82 8.91 2.08
C PRO A 197 -2.36 7.84 1.15
N GLU A 198 -2.24 8.04 -0.15
CA GLU A 198 -2.59 7.04 -1.17
C GLU A 198 -1.41 6.12 -1.49
N ARG A 199 -0.18 6.61 -1.29
CA ARG A 199 1.04 5.84 -1.50
C ARG A 199 2.00 6.04 -0.33
N MET A 200 2.81 5.03 -0.10
CA MET A 200 3.95 5.05 0.80
C MET A 200 5.20 4.75 0.00
N TRP A 201 6.27 5.52 0.22
CA TRP A 201 7.56 5.19 -0.37
C TRP A 201 8.44 4.46 0.64
N ARG A 202 8.90 3.27 0.26
CA ARG A 202 9.79 2.41 1.02
C ARG A 202 11.19 2.47 0.43
N SER A 203 12.08 3.23 1.09
CA SER A 203 13.49 3.38 0.66
C SER A 203 14.31 2.10 0.76
N ASP A 204 13.82 1.12 1.53
CA ASP A 204 14.36 -0.23 1.70
C ASP A 204 13.93 -1.22 0.61
N ARG A 205 13.23 -0.73 -0.41
CA ARG A 205 12.77 -1.50 -1.57
C ARG A 205 13.35 -0.90 -2.85
N PRO A 206 13.41 -1.70 -3.92
CA PRO A 206 13.90 -1.20 -5.18
C PRO A 206 12.97 -0.15 -5.73
N ALA A 207 13.53 0.85 -6.41
CA ALA A 207 12.82 1.97 -7.01
C ALA A 207 11.46 1.62 -7.64
N GLU A 208 11.43 0.58 -8.47
CA GLU A 208 10.25 0.12 -9.21
C GLU A 208 9.13 -0.41 -8.30
N ARG A 209 9.46 -0.84 -7.08
CA ARG A 209 8.56 -1.44 -6.08
C ARG A 209 8.52 -0.67 -4.76
N ALA A 210 9.19 0.48 -4.72
CA ALA A 210 9.33 1.31 -3.53
C ALA A 210 8.06 2.11 -3.25
N ALA A 211 7.32 2.51 -4.29
CA ALA A 211 5.99 3.08 -4.14
C ALA A 211 4.95 1.99 -3.86
N VAL A 212 4.57 1.84 -2.60
CA VAL A 212 3.49 0.97 -2.14
C VAL A 212 2.19 1.76 -2.20
N THR A 213 1.19 1.27 -2.93
CA THR A 213 -0.15 1.87 -2.91
C THR A 213 -0.85 1.49 -1.60
N LEU A 214 -1.16 2.50 -0.79
CA LEU A 214 -1.90 2.36 0.48
C LEU A 214 -3.41 2.50 0.30
N ARG A 215 -3.85 3.17 -0.77
CA ARG A 215 -5.26 3.33 -1.09
C ARG A 215 -5.39 3.55 -2.60
N HIS A 216 -6.30 2.83 -3.23
CA HIS A 216 -6.69 3.11 -4.61
C HIS A 216 -7.81 4.18 -4.61
N PRO A 217 -8.00 4.93 -5.71
CA PRO A 217 -9.17 5.80 -5.84
C PRO A 217 -10.46 5.01 -5.66
N ALA A 218 -11.48 5.64 -5.07
CA ALA A 218 -12.81 5.04 -4.94
C ALA A 218 -13.46 4.85 -6.32
N ALA A 219 -14.35 3.86 -6.45
CA ALA A 219 -15.20 3.76 -7.63
C ALA A 219 -16.04 5.04 -7.77
N SER A 220 -16.06 5.63 -8.97
CA SER A 220 -16.87 6.82 -9.23
C SER A 220 -18.37 6.46 -9.20
N PRO A 221 -19.25 7.42 -8.85
CA PRO A 221 -20.69 7.21 -8.91
C PRO A 221 -21.17 6.76 -10.30
N GLY A 222 -20.52 7.24 -11.37
CA GLY A 222 -20.83 6.84 -12.75
C GLY A 222 -20.51 5.38 -13.03
N GLU A 223 -19.36 4.88 -12.55
CA GLU A 223 -19.01 3.46 -12.69
C GLU A 223 -19.98 2.57 -11.90
N LEU A 224 -20.38 2.96 -10.69
CA LEU A 224 -21.36 2.20 -9.89
C LEU A 224 -22.75 2.20 -10.57
N ALA A 225 -23.23 3.35 -11.04
CA ALA A 225 -24.49 3.45 -11.76
C ALA A 225 -24.50 2.63 -13.06
N ALA A 226 -23.34 2.49 -13.73
CA ALA A 226 -23.21 1.65 -14.91
C ALA A 226 -23.50 0.17 -14.60
N LEU A 227 -23.16 -0.33 -13.41
CA LEU A 227 -23.53 -1.68 -12.98
C LEU A 227 -25.05 -1.81 -12.82
N ASP A 228 -25.71 -0.81 -12.23
CA ASP A 228 -27.16 -0.81 -12.02
C ASP A 228 -27.96 -0.76 -13.32
N ALA A 229 -27.44 -0.07 -14.33
CA ALA A 229 -28.06 0.02 -15.65
C ALA A 229 -28.02 -1.30 -16.45
N LEU A 230 -27.20 -2.28 -16.03
CA LEU A 230 -27.16 -3.59 -16.69
C LEU A 230 -28.41 -4.42 -16.33
N GLY A 231 -28.92 -5.19 -17.30
CA GLY A 231 -29.89 -6.26 -17.04
C GLY A 231 -29.26 -7.42 -16.24
N ALA A 232 -29.63 -8.67 -16.50
CA ALA A 232 -29.08 -9.83 -15.77
C ALA A 232 -27.56 -10.06 -15.99
N GLY A 233 -26.93 -9.37 -16.94
CA GLY A 233 -25.50 -9.41 -17.21
C GLY A 233 -25.09 -8.41 -18.30
N GLY A 234 -23.80 -8.13 -18.42
CA GLY A 234 -23.30 -7.05 -19.26
C GLY A 234 -21.79 -6.94 -19.25
N THR A 235 -21.26 -5.97 -19.98
CA THR A 235 -19.87 -5.53 -19.82
C THR A 235 -19.89 -4.30 -18.93
N TRP A 236 -19.18 -4.36 -17.82
CA TRP A 236 -19.06 -3.28 -16.85
C TRP A 236 -17.66 -2.68 -16.91
N GLU A 237 -17.58 -1.38 -17.12
CA GLU A 237 -16.31 -0.64 -17.07
C GLU A 237 -16.11 -0.09 -15.66
N ILE A 238 -15.04 -0.51 -14.99
CA ILE A 238 -14.76 -0.19 -13.60
C ILE A 238 -13.24 -0.19 -13.37
N PHE A 239 -12.72 0.84 -12.73
CA PHE A 239 -11.28 1.04 -12.49
C PHE A 239 -10.44 0.90 -13.77
N GLY A 240 -10.94 1.42 -14.90
CA GLY A 240 -10.27 1.35 -16.21
C GLY A 240 -10.21 -0.05 -16.83
N ARG A 241 -10.89 -1.05 -16.25
CA ARG A 241 -11.01 -2.41 -16.78
C ARG A 241 -12.42 -2.68 -17.30
N ARG A 242 -12.53 -3.53 -18.32
CA ARG A 242 -13.81 -4.02 -18.84
C ARG A 242 -14.05 -5.44 -18.32
N LEU A 243 -15.09 -5.62 -17.52
CA LEU A 243 -15.44 -6.91 -16.89
C LEU A 243 -16.75 -7.45 -17.47
N ARG A 244 -16.74 -8.70 -17.93
CA ARG A 244 -17.98 -9.42 -18.27
C ARG A 244 -18.63 -9.92 -16.99
N VAL A 245 -19.77 -9.36 -16.63
CA VAL A 245 -20.56 -9.75 -15.46
C VAL A 245 -21.83 -10.49 -15.88
N THR A 246 -22.23 -11.49 -15.11
CA THR A 246 -23.37 -12.37 -15.43
C THR A 246 -24.14 -12.75 -14.17
N ASN A 247 -25.41 -13.11 -14.33
CA ASN A 247 -26.29 -13.56 -13.24
C ASN A 247 -26.41 -12.53 -12.11
N LEU A 248 -26.51 -11.25 -12.47
CA LEU A 248 -26.48 -10.14 -11.51
C LEU A 248 -27.61 -10.22 -10.47
N ASP A 249 -28.78 -10.71 -10.85
CA ASP A 249 -29.94 -10.80 -9.94
C ASP A 249 -29.96 -12.12 -9.15
N LYS A 250 -28.94 -12.98 -9.30
CA LYS A 250 -28.82 -14.22 -8.54
C LYS A 250 -28.62 -13.92 -7.06
N VAL A 251 -29.44 -14.50 -6.19
CA VAL A 251 -29.25 -14.45 -4.74
C VAL A 251 -27.97 -15.20 -4.36
N LEU A 252 -27.03 -14.50 -3.74
CA LEU A 252 -25.78 -15.07 -3.23
C LEU A 252 -25.79 -15.24 -1.72
N PHE A 253 -26.48 -14.37 -0.98
CA PHE A 253 -26.63 -14.55 0.47
C PHE A 253 -28.11 -14.52 0.85
N PRO A 254 -28.58 -15.50 1.64
CA PRO A 254 -29.93 -15.45 2.19
C PRO A 254 -30.05 -14.27 3.16
N GLY A 255 -31.27 -13.81 3.41
CA GLY A 255 -31.56 -12.67 4.27
C GLY A 255 -32.90 -12.05 3.91
N GLU A 256 -33.31 -11.03 4.65
CA GLU A 256 -34.57 -10.32 4.43
C GLU A 256 -34.31 -8.80 4.39
N PRO A 257 -34.20 -8.18 3.17
CA PRO A 257 -34.23 -8.81 1.85
C PRO A 257 -32.90 -9.52 1.50
N PRO A 258 -32.93 -10.57 0.66
CA PRO A 258 -31.74 -11.32 0.27
C PRO A 258 -30.75 -10.45 -0.50
N LEU A 259 -29.47 -10.83 -0.49
CA LEU A 259 -28.41 -10.10 -1.20
C LEU A 259 -28.13 -10.77 -2.55
N THR A 260 -28.25 -9.98 -3.61
CA THR A 260 -27.96 -10.41 -4.99
C THR A 260 -26.47 -10.34 -5.33
N LYS A 261 -26.08 -10.97 -6.43
CA LYS A 261 -24.74 -10.84 -6.99
C LYS A 261 -24.42 -9.39 -7.36
N ARG A 262 -25.40 -8.62 -7.85
CA ARG A 262 -25.25 -7.19 -8.15
C ARG A 262 -24.85 -6.40 -6.91
N GLU A 263 -25.56 -6.59 -5.80
CA GLU A 263 -25.23 -5.94 -4.52
C GLU A 263 -23.86 -6.37 -4.01
N PHE A 264 -23.50 -7.65 -4.16
CA PHE A 264 -22.16 -8.12 -3.80
C PHE A 264 -21.05 -7.47 -4.66
N LEU A 265 -21.28 -7.27 -5.96
CA LEU A 265 -20.34 -6.57 -6.83
C LEU A 265 -20.25 -5.07 -6.52
N HIS A 266 -21.37 -4.42 -6.18
CA HIS A 266 -21.37 -3.05 -5.66
C HIS A 266 -20.53 -2.92 -4.40
N TYR A 267 -20.75 -3.81 -3.43
CA TYR A 267 -19.95 -3.87 -2.23
C TYR A 267 -18.47 -4.05 -2.55
N THR A 268 -18.16 -5.01 -3.42
CA THR A 268 -16.78 -5.31 -3.80
C THR A 268 -16.13 -4.10 -4.45
N ALA A 269 -16.79 -3.39 -5.37
CA ALA A 269 -16.22 -2.21 -6.01
C ALA A 269 -16.00 -1.05 -5.03
N ARG A 270 -16.90 -0.86 -4.06
CA ARG A 270 -16.74 0.18 -3.03
C ARG A 270 -15.62 -0.13 -2.04
N VAL A 271 -15.47 -1.40 -1.66
CA VAL A 271 -14.49 -1.82 -0.64
C VAL A 271 -13.12 -2.15 -1.23
N ALA A 272 -13.04 -2.55 -2.51
CA ALA A 272 -11.81 -3.00 -3.15
C ALA A 272 -10.65 -2.00 -3.03
N PRO A 273 -10.85 -0.68 -3.16
CA PRO A 273 -9.75 0.28 -2.98
C PRO A 273 -9.11 0.29 -1.59
N VAL A 274 -9.86 -0.12 -0.56
CA VAL A 274 -9.40 -0.27 0.82
C VAL A 274 -8.85 -1.67 1.08
N VAL A 275 -9.43 -2.70 0.48
CA VAL A 275 -9.02 -4.10 0.69
C VAL A 275 -7.75 -4.46 -0.09
N THR A 276 -7.59 -3.90 -1.29
CA THR A 276 -6.49 -4.25 -2.21
C THR A 276 -5.11 -4.15 -1.55
N PRO A 277 -4.75 -3.11 -0.77
CA PRO A 277 -3.48 -3.06 -0.05
C PRO A 277 -3.19 -4.27 0.87
N TYR A 278 -4.22 -4.91 1.43
CA TYR A 278 -4.08 -6.12 2.25
C TYR A 278 -3.87 -7.39 1.40
N LEU A 279 -4.24 -7.36 0.13
CA LEU A 279 -4.15 -8.48 -0.82
C LEU A 279 -2.98 -8.34 -1.80
N ALA A 280 -2.52 -7.11 -2.04
CA ALA A 280 -1.51 -6.78 -3.03
C ALA A 280 -0.20 -7.51 -2.73
N GLY A 281 0.40 -8.03 -3.80
CA GLY A 281 1.60 -8.84 -3.79
C GLY A 281 1.42 -10.21 -3.14
N ARG A 282 0.19 -10.68 -2.88
CA ARG A 282 -0.08 -11.96 -2.21
C ARG A 282 -0.92 -12.87 -3.09
N ALA A 283 -0.56 -14.15 -3.09
CA ALA A 283 -1.39 -15.19 -3.70
C ALA A 283 -2.74 -15.26 -2.97
N LEU A 284 -3.84 -15.29 -3.72
CA LEU A 284 -5.19 -15.36 -3.19
C LEU A 284 -5.73 -16.78 -3.28
N ASN A 285 -6.10 -17.35 -2.13
CA ASN A 285 -6.98 -18.51 -2.06
C ASN A 285 -8.43 -18.02 -2.07
N MET A 286 -9.25 -18.52 -3.01
CA MET A 286 -10.67 -18.17 -3.09
C MET A 286 -11.53 -19.26 -2.48
N HIS A 287 -12.49 -18.89 -1.63
CA HIS A 287 -13.56 -19.81 -1.24
C HIS A 287 -14.82 -19.44 -2.02
N ARG A 288 -15.23 -20.32 -2.94
CA ARG A 288 -16.23 -20.03 -3.95
C ARG A 288 -17.59 -20.62 -3.63
N TYR A 289 -18.62 -19.84 -3.89
CA TYR A 289 -20.03 -20.20 -3.78
C TYR A 289 -20.78 -19.73 -5.02
N PRO A 290 -20.56 -20.35 -6.20
CA PRO A 290 -21.23 -19.93 -7.43
C PRO A 290 -22.77 -19.99 -7.34
N ASN A 291 -23.29 -20.83 -6.44
CA ASN A 291 -24.72 -21.03 -6.17
C ASN A 291 -25.21 -20.35 -4.87
N GLY A 292 -24.41 -19.45 -4.30
CA GLY A 292 -24.73 -18.73 -3.08
C GLY A 292 -24.41 -19.49 -1.79
N ALA A 293 -24.38 -18.74 -0.69
CA ALA A 293 -23.99 -19.14 0.66
C ALA A 293 -24.89 -20.23 1.28
N GLY A 294 -26.12 -20.39 0.78
CA GLY A 294 -27.01 -21.49 1.18
C GLY A 294 -26.60 -22.87 0.67
N THR A 295 -25.55 -22.94 -0.17
CA THR A 295 -25.02 -24.19 -0.73
C THR A 295 -23.59 -24.44 -0.28
N ARG A 296 -23.10 -25.69 -0.45
CA ARG A 296 -21.72 -26.04 -0.11
C ARG A 296 -20.74 -25.32 -1.05
N GLY A 297 -19.86 -24.51 -0.48
CA GLY A 297 -18.75 -23.88 -1.18
C GLY A 297 -17.55 -24.82 -1.39
N PHE A 298 -16.57 -24.37 -2.17
CA PHE A 298 -15.33 -25.09 -2.41
C PHE A 298 -14.13 -24.16 -2.52
N TRP A 299 -12.96 -24.65 -2.09
CA TRP A 299 -11.70 -23.93 -2.22
C TRP A 299 -11.22 -23.98 -3.67
N HIS A 300 -10.80 -22.83 -4.18
CA HIS A 300 -10.25 -22.70 -5.51
C HIS A 300 -8.99 -21.82 -5.46
N LYS A 301 -7.84 -22.45 -5.60
CA LYS A 301 -6.53 -21.81 -5.52
C LYS A 301 -5.95 -21.51 -6.90
N GLU A 302 -6.15 -22.44 -7.84
CA GLU A 302 -5.66 -22.31 -9.21
C GLU A 302 -6.43 -21.22 -9.95
N LEU A 303 -5.68 -20.30 -10.56
CA LEU A 303 -6.22 -19.33 -11.50
C LEU A 303 -6.61 -20.08 -12.79
N PRO A 304 -7.89 -20.05 -13.21
CA PRO A 304 -8.31 -20.79 -14.40
C PRO A 304 -7.68 -20.25 -15.68
N GLU A 305 -7.46 -21.11 -16.67
CA GLU A 305 -6.85 -20.74 -17.96
C GLU A 305 -7.65 -19.67 -18.73
N HIS A 306 -8.96 -19.59 -18.53
CA HIS A 306 -9.83 -18.58 -19.14
C HIS A 306 -9.82 -17.24 -18.39
N ALA A 307 -9.00 -17.09 -17.34
CA ALA A 307 -8.85 -15.84 -16.63
C ALA A 307 -8.27 -14.76 -17.58
N PRO A 308 -8.82 -13.53 -17.57
CA PRO A 308 -8.30 -12.44 -18.39
C PRO A 308 -6.79 -12.20 -18.25
N ASP A 309 -6.13 -11.88 -19.36
CA ASP A 309 -4.66 -11.69 -19.41
C ASP A 309 -4.14 -10.58 -18.52
N TRP A 310 -4.96 -9.55 -18.29
CA TRP A 310 -4.60 -8.42 -17.43
C TRP A 310 -4.59 -8.75 -15.94
N LEU A 311 -5.17 -9.89 -15.52
CA LEU A 311 -5.17 -10.27 -14.10
C LEU A 311 -3.75 -10.57 -13.63
N PRO A 312 -3.26 -9.87 -12.57
CA PRO A 312 -1.99 -10.19 -11.97
C PRO A 312 -1.99 -11.63 -11.45
N ARG A 313 -0.92 -12.36 -11.72
CA ARG A 313 -0.80 -13.78 -11.41
C ARG A 313 0.59 -14.10 -10.92
N TRP A 314 0.68 -15.08 -10.03
CA TRP A 314 1.95 -15.61 -9.57
C TRP A 314 1.99 -17.11 -9.81
N THR A 315 3.01 -17.53 -10.55
CA THR A 315 3.34 -18.95 -10.69
C THR A 315 4.31 -19.31 -9.57
N ASN A 316 3.84 -20.14 -8.64
CA ASN A 316 4.65 -20.61 -7.51
C ASN A 316 5.82 -21.47 -8.04
N PRO A 317 7.08 -21.01 -7.91
CA PRO A 317 8.23 -21.75 -8.42
C PRO A 317 8.52 -23.03 -7.63
N ALA A 318 7.98 -23.14 -6.40
CA ALA A 318 8.14 -24.29 -5.52
C ALA A 318 6.94 -25.25 -5.55
N ALA A 319 6.03 -25.11 -6.52
CA ALA A 319 4.88 -26.01 -6.63
C ALA A 319 5.31 -27.42 -7.08
N ASP A 320 5.02 -28.41 -6.25
CA ASP A 320 5.23 -29.81 -6.60
C ASP A 320 4.21 -30.30 -7.66
N PRO A 321 4.50 -31.39 -8.39
CA PRO A 321 3.54 -31.97 -9.33
C PRO A 321 2.18 -32.28 -8.65
N GLY A 322 1.10 -31.70 -9.18
CA GLY A 322 -0.25 -31.86 -8.63
C GLY A 322 -0.65 -30.79 -7.61
N GLU A 323 0.28 -29.93 -7.19
CA GLU A 323 -0.06 -28.73 -6.41
C GLU A 323 -0.55 -27.59 -7.29
N THR A 324 -1.25 -26.64 -6.67
CA THR A 324 -1.61 -25.38 -7.34
C THR A 324 -0.35 -24.64 -7.77
N ARG A 325 -0.30 -24.34 -9.07
CA ARG A 325 0.85 -23.73 -9.72
C ARG A 325 0.65 -22.23 -9.89
N THR A 326 -0.51 -21.80 -10.37
CA THR A 326 -0.77 -20.39 -10.66
C THR A 326 -1.86 -19.84 -9.77
N TYR A 327 -1.55 -18.78 -9.03
CA TYR A 327 -2.48 -18.10 -8.14
C TYR A 327 -2.87 -16.73 -8.72
N LEU A 328 -4.10 -16.29 -8.44
CA LEU A 328 -4.48 -14.88 -8.60
C LEU A 328 -3.69 -14.03 -7.59
N VAL A 329 -3.15 -12.90 -8.04
CA VAL A 329 -2.65 -11.83 -7.18
C VAL A 329 -3.54 -10.62 -7.37
N VAL A 330 -4.03 -10.03 -6.28
CA VAL A 330 -4.97 -8.90 -6.34
C VAL A 330 -4.21 -7.59 -6.11
N ASP A 331 -3.51 -7.13 -7.14
CA ASP A 331 -2.75 -5.86 -7.12
C ASP A 331 -3.57 -4.64 -7.56
N GLU A 332 -4.78 -4.86 -8.05
CA GLU A 332 -5.69 -3.79 -8.46
C GLU A 332 -7.15 -4.11 -8.08
N PRO A 333 -7.97 -3.09 -7.77
CA PRO A 333 -9.37 -3.28 -7.35
C PRO A 333 -10.22 -4.11 -8.32
N ALA A 334 -10.02 -3.94 -9.64
CA ALA A 334 -10.74 -4.70 -10.66
C ALA A 334 -10.49 -6.22 -10.58
N ALA A 335 -9.30 -6.65 -10.14
CA ALA A 335 -8.99 -8.06 -9.95
C ALA A 335 -9.82 -8.68 -8.82
N LEU A 336 -10.11 -7.91 -7.74
CA LEU A 336 -10.99 -8.36 -6.67
C LEU A 336 -12.43 -8.49 -7.14
N ILE A 337 -12.90 -7.54 -7.95
CA ILE A 337 -14.25 -7.58 -8.55
C ILE A 337 -14.37 -8.79 -9.47
N TRP A 338 -13.32 -9.11 -10.25
CA TRP A 338 -13.31 -10.34 -11.04
C TRP A 338 -13.46 -11.58 -10.16
N ALA A 339 -12.71 -11.69 -9.06
CA ALA A 339 -12.81 -12.81 -8.13
C ALA A 339 -14.23 -12.92 -7.51
N ALA A 340 -14.82 -11.80 -7.12
CA ALA A 340 -16.20 -11.72 -6.62
C ALA A 340 -17.22 -12.16 -7.69
N ASN A 341 -17.07 -11.69 -8.93
CA ASN A 341 -17.92 -12.10 -10.06
C ASN A 341 -17.75 -13.60 -10.37
N PHE A 342 -16.56 -14.14 -10.14
CA PHE A 342 -16.25 -15.57 -10.24
C PHE A 342 -16.81 -16.39 -9.06
N GLY A 343 -17.51 -15.75 -8.12
CA GLY A 343 -18.21 -16.39 -7.01
C GLY A 343 -17.36 -16.58 -5.76
N ALA A 344 -16.20 -15.94 -5.65
CA ALA A 344 -15.38 -15.95 -4.44
C ALA A 344 -16.03 -15.04 -3.37
N LEU A 345 -16.76 -15.65 -2.42
CA LEU A 345 -17.40 -14.93 -1.32
C LEU A 345 -16.45 -14.69 -0.15
N GLU A 346 -15.43 -15.55 0.03
CA GLU A 346 -14.35 -15.31 1.00
C GLU A 346 -13.01 -15.18 0.28
N TRP A 347 -12.21 -14.21 0.73
CA TRP A 347 -10.90 -13.87 0.19
C TRP A 347 -9.82 -14.19 1.23
N HIS A 348 -8.89 -15.09 0.87
CA HIS A 348 -7.85 -15.57 1.79
C HIS A 348 -6.46 -15.34 1.20
N PRO A 349 -5.88 -14.13 1.36
CA PRO A 349 -4.54 -13.85 0.90
C PRO A 349 -3.52 -14.65 1.72
N TRP A 350 -2.39 -14.97 1.10
CA TRP A 350 -1.21 -15.39 1.83
C TRP A 350 -0.72 -14.27 2.75
N THR A 351 -0.18 -14.63 3.91
CA THR A 351 0.34 -13.68 4.89
C THR A 351 1.78 -13.25 4.60
N SER A 352 2.42 -13.90 3.63
CA SER A 352 3.68 -13.52 2.98
C SER A 352 3.41 -13.03 1.54
N PRO A 353 4.25 -12.10 1.04
CA PRO A 353 4.19 -11.69 -0.36
C PRO A 353 4.81 -12.75 -1.27
N VAL A 354 4.42 -12.74 -2.55
CA VAL A 354 4.86 -13.72 -3.56
C VAL A 354 6.35 -13.61 -3.91
N ASP A 355 6.99 -12.47 -3.63
CA ASP A 355 8.42 -12.26 -3.82
C ASP A 355 9.27 -12.72 -2.64
N ALA A 356 8.65 -12.95 -1.47
CA ALA A 356 9.27 -13.58 -0.32
C ALA A 356 8.29 -14.55 0.37
N PRO A 357 7.92 -15.68 -0.28
CA PRO A 357 6.83 -16.55 0.18
C PRO A 357 7.01 -17.16 1.58
N HIS A 358 8.24 -17.20 2.10
CA HIS A 358 8.57 -17.72 3.43
C HIS A 358 8.71 -16.64 4.52
N GLN A 359 8.61 -15.36 4.16
CA GLN A 359 8.73 -14.23 5.07
C GLN A 359 7.35 -13.58 5.26
N PRO A 360 6.59 -13.92 6.32
CA PRO A 360 5.34 -13.25 6.60
C PRO A 360 5.55 -11.77 6.90
N THR A 361 4.56 -10.95 6.58
CA THR A 361 4.52 -9.53 6.99
C THR A 361 3.68 -9.32 8.24
N TYR A 362 3.08 -10.38 8.78
CA TYR A 362 2.26 -10.32 9.98
C TYR A 362 2.57 -11.49 10.92
N ALA A 363 2.59 -11.21 12.22
CA ALA A 363 2.34 -12.19 13.26
C ALA A 363 0.85 -12.13 13.65
N LEU A 364 0.21 -13.28 13.81
CA LEU A 364 -1.25 -13.39 13.88
C LEU A 364 -1.69 -14.12 15.14
N VAL A 365 -2.57 -13.49 15.92
CA VAL A 365 -3.34 -14.16 16.97
C VAL A 365 -4.72 -14.48 16.42
N ASP A 366 -5.10 -15.75 16.44
CA ASP A 366 -6.45 -16.21 16.07
C ASP A 366 -7.12 -16.80 17.32
N ILE A 367 -8.12 -16.08 17.84
CA ILE A 367 -8.89 -16.49 19.01
C ILE A 367 -10.10 -17.27 18.50
N ASP A 368 -9.98 -18.59 18.44
CA ASP A 368 -11.04 -19.50 17.97
C ASP A 368 -11.84 -20.05 19.15
N PRO A 369 -13.10 -19.65 19.34
CA PRO A 369 -13.92 -20.15 20.43
C PRO A 369 -14.25 -21.64 20.26
N GLY A 370 -14.22 -22.38 21.36
CA GLY A 370 -14.73 -23.74 21.39
C GLY A 370 -16.26 -23.78 21.37
N THR A 371 -16.85 -24.89 21.83
CA THR A 371 -18.31 -25.06 21.87
C THR A 371 -18.94 -24.48 23.13
N THR A 372 -18.16 -24.29 24.21
CA THR A 372 -18.63 -23.73 25.48
C THR A 372 -18.07 -22.33 25.74
N THR A 373 -17.12 -21.86 24.93
CA THR A 373 -16.59 -20.49 25.00
C THR A 373 -17.68 -19.48 24.67
N SER A 374 -17.98 -18.59 25.61
CA SER A 374 -18.89 -17.47 25.43
C SER A 374 -18.24 -16.34 24.63
N TRP A 375 -19.04 -15.39 24.14
CA TRP A 375 -18.49 -14.19 23.48
C TRP A 375 -17.67 -13.33 24.47
N ASP A 376 -18.12 -13.24 25.72
CA ASP A 376 -17.40 -12.51 26.77
C ASP A 376 -16.03 -13.13 27.07
N ASP A 377 -15.89 -14.46 26.97
CA ASP A 377 -14.58 -15.13 27.07
C ASP A 377 -13.66 -14.72 25.92
N VAL A 378 -14.18 -14.63 24.68
CA VAL A 378 -13.41 -14.17 23.52
C VAL A 378 -12.98 -12.71 23.69
N LEU A 379 -13.88 -11.85 24.17
CA LEU A 379 -13.55 -10.44 24.47
C LEU A 379 -12.51 -10.34 25.59
N THR A 380 -12.62 -11.17 26.63
CA THR A 380 -11.63 -11.25 27.72
C THR A 380 -10.25 -11.62 27.18
N LEU A 381 -10.16 -12.67 26.36
CA LEU A 381 -8.91 -13.06 25.70
C LEU A 381 -8.37 -11.92 24.81
N ALA A 382 -9.21 -11.25 24.04
CA ALA A 382 -8.79 -10.12 23.20
C ALA A 382 -8.27 -8.93 24.01
N ARG A 383 -8.90 -8.58 25.15
CA ARG A 383 -8.46 -7.52 26.07
C ARG A 383 -7.12 -7.87 26.75
N LEU A 384 -6.90 -9.14 27.11
CA LEU A 384 -5.62 -9.60 27.62
C LEU A 384 -4.50 -9.44 26.57
N HIS A 385 -4.78 -9.77 25.32
CA HIS A 385 -3.85 -9.52 24.22
C HIS A 385 -3.59 -8.02 24.01
N ARG A 386 -4.63 -7.17 24.03
CA ARG A 386 -4.50 -5.70 23.99
C ARG A 386 -3.50 -5.22 25.04
N THR A 387 -3.73 -5.62 26.29
CA THR A 387 -2.88 -5.24 27.45
C THR A 387 -1.43 -5.70 27.26
N ALA A 388 -1.22 -6.92 26.76
CA ALA A 388 0.12 -7.42 26.47
C ALA A 388 0.81 -6.62 25.36
N PHE A 389 0.11 -6.28 24.28
CA PHE A 389 0.68 -5.46 23.20
C PHE A 389 1.02 -4.05 23.66
N GLU A 390 0.16 -3.42 24.48
CA GLU A 390 0.42 -2.12 25.09
C GLU A 390 1.67 -2.16 25.98
N HIS A 391 1.81 -3.18 26.83
CA HIS A 391 2.98 -3.36 27.67
C HIS A 391 4.27 -3.54 26.86
N LEU A 392 4.21 -4.30 25.76
CA LEU A 392 5.35 -4.57 24.89
C LEU A 392 5.67 -3.41 23.93
N GLY A 393 4.85 -2.37 23.87
CA GLY A 393 4.97 -1.29 22.88
C GLY A 393 4.78 -1.79 21.44
N VAL A 394 3.98 -2.83 21.24
CA VAL A 394 3.74 -3.48 19.95
C VAL A 394 2.48 -2.92 19.31
N THR A 395 2.59 -2.43 18.07
CA THR A 395 1.42 -2.05 17.28
C THR A 395 0.65 -3.32 16.86
N ALA A 396 -0.64 -3.38 17.17
CA ALA A 396 -1.52 -4.47 16.77
C ALA A 396 -2.94 -3.93 16.49
N ARG A 397 -3.65 -4.55 15.55
CA ARG A 397 -5.05 -4.21 15.25
C ARG A 397 -5.93 -5.45 15.26
N ALA A 398 -7.14 -5.31 15.78
CA ALA A 398 -8.11 -6.39 15.91
C ALA A 398 -9.20 -6.29 14.83
N LYS A 399 -9.74 -7.46 14.46
CA LYS A 399 -10.93 -7.57 13.63
C LYS A 399 -11.80 -8.71 14.12
N VAL A 400 -13.12 -8.52 14.08
CA VAL A 400 -14.03 -9.65 14.22
C VAL A 400 -13.94 -10.49 12.96
N THR A 401 -14.13 -11.80 13.09
CA THR A 401 -14.03 -12.72 11.94
C THR A 401 -15.26 -12.70 11.03
N GLY A 402 -16.38 -12.10 11.47
CA GLY A 402 -17.69 -12.26 10.82
C GLY A 402 -18.34 -13.63 11.11
N ARG A 403 -17.82 -14.37 12.10
CA ARG A 403 -18.36 -15.66 12.55
C ARG A 403 -18.41 -15.73 14.07
N ARG A 404 -17.37 -16.28 14.72
CA ARG A 404 -17.37 -16.50 16.18
C ARG A 404 -16.14 -15.91 16.89
N GLY A 405 -15.02 -15.77 16.19
CA GLY A 405 -13.74 -15.39 16.81
C GLY A 405 -13.30 -13.96 16.48
N ILE A 406 -12.16 -13.58 17.08
CA ILE A 406 -11.41 -12.35 16.83
C ILE A 406 -10.03 -12.72 16.29
N GLN A 407 -9.55 -11.94 15.33
CA GLN A 407 -8.18 -12.01 14.84
C GLN A 407 -7.45 -10.72 15.15
N ILE A 408 -6.20 -10.84 15.59
CA ILE A 408 -5.34 -9.69 15.87
C ILE A 408 -4.10 -9.82 14.99
N TRP A 409 -3.82 -8.79 14.20
CA TRP A 409 -2.69 -8.75 13.29
C TRP A 409 -1.63 -7.79 13.84
N VAL A 410 -0.40 -8.29 13.89
CA VAL A 410 0.79 -7.56 14.30
C VAL A 410 1.67 -7.41 13.07
N PRO A 411 1.81 -6.22 12.48
CA PRO A 411 2.75 -6.02 11.37
C PRO A 411 4.17 -6.35 11.82
N VAL A 412 4.94 -7.00 10.96
CA VAL A 412 6.34 -7.33 11.24
C VAL A 412 7.27 -6.79 10.16
N ALA A 413 8.47 -6.40 10.58
CA ALA A 413 9.53 -5.99 9.68
C ALA A 413 9.99 -7.16 8.79
N PRO A 414 10.42 -6.88 7.55
CA PRO A 414 11.01 -7.91 6.68
C PRO A 414 12.17 -8.65 7.37
N GLY A 415 12.35 -9.92 7.00
CA GLY A 415 13.43 -10.77 7.49
C GLY A 415 13.03 -11.82 8.53
N LEU A 416 11.83 -11.75 9.10
CA LEU A 416 11.29 -12.83 9.94
C LEU A 416 10.69 -13.95 9.08
N GLY A 417 10.92 -15.19 9.47
CA GLY A 417 10.28 -16.38 8.91
C GLY A 417 8.99 -16.75 9.65
N PHE A 418 8.24 -17.70 9.09
CA PHE A 418 7.03 -18.24 9.76
C PHE A 418 7.31 -18.89 11.11
N ASP A 419 8.47 -19.55 11.28
CA ASP A 419 8.82 -20.15 12.56
C ASP A 419 9.06 -19.09 13.65
N ASP A 420 9.64 -17.94 13.28
CA ASP A 420 9.87 -16.82 14.20
C ASP A 420 8.53 -16.23 14.69
N THR A 421 7.64 -15.89 13.76
CA THR A 421 6.32 -15.31 14.12
C THR A 421 5.47 -16.32 14.88
N ARG A 422 5.48 -17.60 14.48
CA ARG A 422 4.78 -18.67 15.18
C ARG A 422 5.31 -18.89 16.59
N ALA A 423 6.62 -18.91 16.79
CA ALA A 423 7.22 -19.08 18.11
C ALA A 423 6.85 -17.91 19.02
N TRP A 424 6.98 -16.68 18.53
CA TRP A 424 6.62 -15.49 19.29
C TRP A 424 5.14 -15.45 19.69
N VAL A 425 4.23 -15.69 18.74
CA VAL A 425 2.78 -15.74 19.04
C VAL A 425 2.47 -16.89 20.00
N ARG A 426 3.11 -18.06 19.86
CA ARG A 426 2.92 -19.19 20.77
C ARG A 426 3.27 -18.81 22.20
N ASP A 427 4.42 -18.18 22.40
CA ASP A 427 4.94 -17.87 23.73
C ASP A 427 4.12 -16.74 24.38
N LEU A 428 3.69 -15.73 23.59
CA LEU A 428 2.72 -14.72 24.00
C LEU A 428 1.38 -15.36 24.42
N SER A 429 0.81 -16.20 23.55
CA SER A 429 -0.47 -16.86 23.80
C SER A 429 -0.42 -17.75 25.03
N ARG A 430 0.69 -18.46 25.25
CA ARG A 430 0.89 -19.31 26.44
C ARG A 430 0.96 -18.49 27.72
N SER A 431 1.62 -17.34 27.68
CA SER A 431 1.69 -16.43 28.81
C SER A 431 0.30 -15.92 29.20
N ILE A 432 -0.51 -15.53 28.20
CA ILE A 432 -1.90 -15.12 28.42
C ILE A 432 -2.75 -16.28 28.93
N GLY A 433 -2.67 -17.45 28.29
CA GLY A 433 -3.44 -18.63 28.70
C GLY A 433 -3.04 -19.19 30.07
N ALA A 434 -1.86 -18.86 30.60
CA ALA A 434 -1.47 -19.19 31.97
C ALA A 434 -2.21 -18.33 33.02
N VAL A 435 -2.70 -17.15 32.64
CA VAL A 435 -3.50 -16.27 33.50
C VAL A 435 -4.96 -16.73 33.57
N VAL A 436 -5.47 -17.33 32.48
CA VAL A 436 -6.86 -17.80 32.33
C VAL A 436 -6.91 -19.26 31.83
N PRO A 437 -6.33 -20.22 32.57
CA PRO A 437 -6.22 -21.62 32.14
C PRO A 437 -7.58 -22.30 31.92
N GLU A 438 -8.63 -21.79 32.57
CA GLU A 438 -10.01 -22.24 32.42
C GLU A 438 -10.65 -21.83 31.09
N LEU A 439 -10.10 -20.84 30.38
CA LEU A 439 -10.64 -20.34 29.11
C LEU A 439 -9.97 -20.99 27.88
N VAL A 440 -8.78 -21.57 28.02
CA VAL A 440 -7.93 -21.96 26.88
C VAL A 440 -7.56 -23.44 26.92
N SER A 441 -7.67 -24.11 25.78
CA SER A 441 -7.14 -25.46 25.57
C SER A 441 -6.04 -25.52 24.52
N TRP A 442 -4.94 -26.17 24.89
CA TRP A 442 -3.78 -26.41 24.02
C TRP A 442 -3.87 -27.73 23.25
N LYS A 443 -4.93 -28.52 23.46
CA LYS A 443 -5.12 -29.82 22.81
C LYS A 443 -5.28 -29.65 21.30
N TRP A 444 -4.62 -30.53 20.55
CA TRP A 444 -4.63 -30.50 19.10
C TRP A 444 -6.02 -30.81 18.53
N GLN A 445 -6.62 -31.93 18.96
CA GLN A 445 -7.91 -32.36 18.45
C GLN A 445 -9.06 -31.57 19.09
N LYS A 446 -10.03 -31.14 18.28
CA LYS A 446 -11.13 -30.27 18.74
C LYS A 446 -12.03 -30.93 19.81
N ASN A 447 -12.28 -32.23 19.67
CA ASN A 447 -13.04 -33.04 20.63
C ASN A 447 -12.34 -33.17 22.00
N GLU A 448 -11.01 -33.08 22.05
CA GLU A 448 -10.24 -33.12 23.30
C GLU A 448 -10.17 -31.78 24.04
N ARG A 449 -10.65 -30.68 23.42
CA ARG A 449 -10.53 -29.33 23.99
C ARG A 449 -11.53 -29.04 25.11
N GLY A 450 -12.49 -29.94 25.36
CA GLY A 450 -13.51 -29.74 26.40
C GLY A 450 -14.41 -28.52 26.17
N GLY A 451 -14.49 -28.04 24.92
CA GLY A 451 -15.28 -26.86 24.55
C GLY A 451 -14.60 -25.50 24.78
N LEU A 452 -13.37 -25.47 25.31
CA LEU A 452 -12.60 -24.25 25.55
C LEU A 452 -12.03 -23.61 24.27
N ALA A 453 -11.61 -22.35 24.38
CA ALA A 453 -11.05 -21.60 23.27
C ALA A 453 -9.66 -22.11 22.88
N ARG A 454 -9.27 -21.86 21.63
CA ARG A 454 -7.89 -22.06 21.17
C ARG A 454 -7.30 -20.72 20.76
N LEU A 455 -6.14 -20.40 21.33
CA LEU A 455 -5.27 -19.33 20.85
C LEU A 455 -4.38 -19.92 19.75
N ASP A 456 -4.86 -19.88 18.51
CA ASP A 456 -4.31 -20.68 17.41
C ASP A 456 -3.09 -20.01 16.75
N TYR A 457 -1.95 -20.09 17.41
CA TYR A 457 -0.67 -19.65 16.85
C TYR A 457 -0.27 -20.43 15.58
N THR A 458 -0.93 -21.55 15.26
CA THR A 458 -0.59 -22.39 14.08
C THR A 458 -1.07 -21.81 12.75
N GLN A 459 -1.83 -20.71 12.79
CA GLN A 459 -2.16 -19.90 11.62
C GLN A 459 -0.92 -19.15 11.07
N ASN A 460 0.14 -19.00 11.87
CA ASN A 460 1.43 -18.45 11.44
C ASN A 460 2.24 -19.51 10.68
N ALA A 461 1.74 -19.92 9.52
CA ALA A 461 2.41 -20.86 8.63
C ALA A 461 2.11 -20.53 7.16
N ILE A 462 2.98 -20.98 6.27
CA ILE A 462 2.82 -20.80 4.83
C ILE A 462 1.50 -21.40 4.33
N ASN A 463 0.84 -20.72 3.40
CA ASN A 463 -0.39 -21.18 2.74
C ASN A 463 -1.57 -21.50 3.70
N ARG A 464 -1.58 -20.94 4.91
CA ARG A 464 -2.75 -20.98 5.80
C ARG A 464 -3.83 -20.02 5.30
N THR A 465 -5.07 -20.48 5.35
CA THR A 465 -6.24 -19.71 4.89
C THR A 465 -6.73 -18.79 5.99
N LEU A 466 -6.42 -17.50 5.87
CA LEU A 466 -6.83 -16.46 6.80
C LEU A 466 -7.75 -15.47 6.07
N VAL A 467 -8.94 -15.20 6.61
CA VAL A 467 -9.90 -14.32 5.95
C VAL A 467 -9.39 -12.87 5.97
N ALA A 468 -9.38 -12.22 4.80
CA ALA A 468 -8.93 -10.84 4.67
C ALA A 468 -9.81 -9.87 5.46
N PRO A 469 -9.26 -8.73 5.93
CA PRO A 469 -10.06 -7.60 6.37
C PRO A 469 -11.10 -7.22 5.30
N TYR A 470 -12.32 -6.95 5.75
CA TYR A 470 -13.48 -6.65 4.91
C TYR A 470 -13.93 -7.75 3.92
N SER A 471 -13.38 -8.96 3.98
CA SER A 471 -13.96 -10.09 3.25
C SER A 471 -15.33 -10.46 3.85
N PRO A 472 -16.36 -10.71 3.02
CA PRO A 472 -17.62 -11.25 3.50
C PRO A 472 -17.45 -12.70 3.97
N ARG A 473 -18.45 -13.18 4.71
CA ARG A 473 -18.62 -14.57 5.12
C ARG A 473 -19.91 -15.13 4.51
N PRO A 474 -19.94 -16.42 4.12
CA PRO A 474 -21.06 -17.07 3.45
C PRO A 474 -22.11 -17.48 4.49
N ALA A 475 -22.79 -16.48 5.03
CA ALA A 475 -23.87 -16.61 6.01
C ALA A 475 -25.00 -15.61 5.68
N PRO A 476 -26.19 -15.74 6.28
CA PRO A 476 -27.26 -14.75 6.10
C PRO A 476 -26.77 -13.32 6.36
N ASP A 477 -27.23 -12.37 5.54
CA ASP A 477 -26.84 -10.95 5.58
C ASP A 477 -25.35 -10.64 5.29
N ALA A 478 -24.56 -11.66 4.91
CA ALA A 478 -23.15 -11.54 4.56
C ALA A 478 -22.32 -10.78 5.62
N PRO A 479 -22.18 -11.30 6.85
CA PRO A 479 -21.33 -10.69 7.87
C PRO A 479 -19.91 -10.57 7.34
N VAL A 480 -19.22 -9.51 7.74
CA VAL A 480 -17.91 -9.16 7.22
C VAL A 480 -16.85 -9.35 8.30
N SER A 481 -15.67 -9.80 7.87
CA SER A 481 -14.48 -9.79 8.72
C SER A 481 -14.01 -8.34 8.96
N ALA A 482 -14.68 -7.65 9.88
CA ALA A 482 -14.58 -6.20 10.04
C ALA A 482 -13.53 -5.77 11.08
N PRO A 483 -12.63 -4.84 10.73
CA PRO A 483 -11.76 -4.15 11.68
C PRO A 483 -12.52 -3.40 12.77
N ILE A 484 -11.98 -3.47 13.99
CA ILE A 484 -12.53 -2.81 15.18
C ILE A 484 -11.44 -2.03 15.93
N ASP A 485 -11.83 -0.94 16.58
CA ASP A 485 -10.99 -0.27 17.53
C ASP A 485 -10.93 -1.05 18.84
N TRP A 486 -9.81 -0.93 19.55
CA TRP A 486 -9.60 -1.58 20.84
C TRP A 486 -10.63 -1.20 21.90
N ALA A 487 -11.19 0.02 21.83
CA ALA A 487 -12.24 0.49 22.73
C ALA A 487 -13.59 -0.21 22.49
N GLU A 488 -13.84 -0.72 21.28
CA GLU A 488 -15.08 -1.43 20.96
C GLU A 488 -15.15 -2.81 21.60
N LEU A 489 -14.03 -3.35 22.10
CA LEU A 489 -14.07 -4.54 22.93
C LEU A 489 -14.93 -4.35 24.18
N ASP A 490 -15.11 -3.11 24.64
CA ASP A 490 -15.89 -2.76 25.83
C ASP A 490 -17.34 -2.36 25.48
N ASP A 491 -17.72 -2.40 24.20
CA ASP A 491 -19.09 -2.13 23.74
C ASP A 491 -19.98 -3.38 23.91
N PRO A 492 -21.06 -3.32 24.72
CA PRO A 492 -21.98 -4.45 24.90
C PRO A 492 -22.74 -4.84 23.62
N ALA A 493 -22.81 -3.96 22.62
CA ALA A 493 -23.43 -4.24 21.33
C ALA A 493 -22.49 -4.96 20.34
N LEU A 494 -21.19 -5.07 20.65
CA LEU A 494 -20.24 -5.72 19.76
C LEU A 494 -20.57 -7.21 19.62
N ARG A 495 -20.71 -7.66 18.38
CA ARG A 495 -20.94 -9.08 18.03
C ARG A 495 -19.92 -9.54 17.00
N PRO A 496 -19.53 -10.83 16.99
CA PRO A 496 -18.52 -11.35 16.06
C PRO A 496 -18.95 -11.29 14.58
N ASP A 497 -20.25 -11.19 14.32
CA ASP A 497 -20.92 -11.07 13.03
C ASP A 497 -21.73 -9.76 12.89
N GLY A 498 -21.51 -8.80 13.81
CA GLY A 498 -22.31 -7.58 13.93
C GLY A 498 -22.18 -6.56 12.80
N PHE A 499 -21.35 -6.85 11.78
CA PHE A 499 -21.07 -5.95 10.66
C PHE A 499 -21.46 -6.62 9.32
N PRO A 500 -22.75 -6.69 8.98
CA PRO A 500 -23.19 -7.16 7.67
C PRO A 500 -22.72 -6.24 6.54
N LEU A 501 -22.62 -6.80 5.34
CA LEU A 501 -22.16 -6.16 4.11
C LEU A 501 -22.78 -4.76 3.88
N ARG A 502 -24.09 -4.60 4.11
CA ARG A 502 -24.80 -3.32 3.93
C ARG A 502 -24.37 -2.24 4.94
N SER A 503 -23.95 -2.63 6.15
CA SER A 503 -23.61 -1.70 7.23
C SER A 503 -22.13 -1.35 7.31
N VAL A 504 -21.25 -2.27 6.91
CA VAL A 504 -19.80 -2.09 7.06
C VAL A 504 -19.25 -0.97 6.17
N LEU A 505 -19.89 -0.72 5.01
CA LEU A 505 -19.49 0.39 4.14
C LEU A 505 -19.78 1.75 4.78
N ARG A 506 -20.94 1.91 5.43
CA ARG A 506 -21.24 3.13 6.19
C ARG A 506 -20.22 3.36 7.29
N ARG A 507 -19.85 2.29 8.01
CA ARG A 507 -18.79 2.35 9.02
C ARG A 507 -17.46 2.80 8.43
N LEU A 508 -17.07 2.25 7.28
CA LEU A 508 -15.85 2.64 6.57
C LEU A 508 -15.90 4.11 6.13
N ASP A 509 -17.05 4.60 5.66
CA ASP A 509 -17.24 6.00 5.29
C ASP A 509 -17.12 6.93 6.51
N GLU A 510 -17.67 6.53 7.67
CA GLU A 510 -17.68 7.31 8.91
C GLU A 510 -16.34 7.30 9.67
N ARG A 511 -15.66 6.16 9.68
CA ARG A 511 -14.51 5.90 10.57
C ARG A 511 -13.19 5.74 9.81
N GLY A 512 -13.24 5.65 8.49
CA GLY A 512 -12.10 5.25 7.70
C GLY A 512 -11.68 3.79 7.97
N ASP A 513 -10.48 3.45 7.52
CA ASP A 513 -9.94 2.10 7.67
C ASP A 513 -9.21 1.94 9.00
N LEU A 514 -9.88 1.35 9.98
CA LEU A 514 -9.33 1.11 11.33
C LEU A 514 -8.18 0.10 11.36
N PHE A 515 -7.98 -0.65 10.27
CA PHE A 515 -6.93 -1.66 10.18
C PHE A 515 -5.66 -1.12 9.52
N ARG A 516 -5.71 0.11 8.98
CA ARG A 516 -4.65 0.71 8.15
C ARG A 516 -3.26 0.60 8.77
N ASP A 517 -3.15 0.73 10.08
CA ASP A 517 -1.85 0.74 10.75
C ASP A 517 -1.05 -0.55 10.56
N VAL A 518 -1.70 -1.68 10.25
CA VAL A 518 -0.98 -2.93 9.94
C VAL A 518 -0.28 -2.89 8.58
N LEU A 519 -0.66 -1.97 7.68
CA LEU A 519 0.03 -1.76 6.41
C LEU A 519 1.25 -0.84 6.57
N ASP A 520 1.12 0.15 7.46
CA ASP A 520 2.01 1.32 7.49
C ASP A 520 3.14 1.22 8.54
N HIS A 521 3.06 0.28 9.49
CA HIS A 521 3.95 0.21 10.66
C HIS A 521 4.66 -1.15 10.84
N PRO A 522 5.50 -1.60 9.89
CA PRO A 522 6.33 -2.79 10.12
C PRO A 522 7.29 -2.56 11.29
N GLN A 523 7.33 -3.50 12.23
CA GLN A 523 8.09 -3.39 13.48
C GLN A 523 8.84 -4.69 13.81
N LYS A 524 9.87 -4.59 14.64
CA LYS A 524 10.53 -5.78 15.21
C LYS A 524 9.67 -6.34 16.33
N LEU A 525 9.62 -7.67 16.45
CA LEU A 525 8.98 -8.31 17.59
C LEU A 525 9.92 -8.24 18.81
N PRO A 526 9.48 -7.66 19.95
CA PRO A 526 10.29 -7.59 21.15
C PRO A 526 10.41 -8.97 21.81
N PRO A 527 11.47 -9.22 22.61
CA PRO A 527 11.53 -10.41 23.44
C PRO A 527 10.40 -10.41 24.47
N LEU A 528 9.88 -11.60 24.76
CA LEU A 528 8.87 -11.83 25.79
C LEU A 528 9.63 -12.30 27.04
N THR A 529 10.07 -11.37 27.88
CA THR A 529 10.77 -11.65 29.15
C THR A 529 9.84 -11.53 30.33
#